data_AF-A0A200QVF0-F1
#
_entry.id   AF-A0A200QVF0-F1
#
_cell.length_a   1.000
_cell.length_b   1.000
_cell.length_c   1.000
_cell.angle_alpha   90.00
_cell.angle_beta   90.00
_cell.angle_gamma   90.00
#
_symmetry.space_group_name_H-M   'P 1'
#
loop_
_entity.id
_entity.type
_entity.pdbx_description
1 polymer ?
#
loop_
_entity_poly.entity_id
_entity_poly.type
_entity_poly.pdbx_seq_one_letter_code
_entity_poly.pdbx_strand_id
1 'polypeptide(L)'
;MTTSASTITTDHKHQKALQFIEDVTTNADQVQKKVLSEILSCNAHVEYLQRHGLDGRTDRKTFKKVMPVITYEDLRPYITRIANGDTSPILCAQPISELFVRSKAKTPGGLVARSALTAHLKERPHNAHSVNTSPLETIFCEDPYQSMYSQLRCGLCLNTQVFRVGASLAYDFITAIRFLQQHWTLLCNDIRIGTLNA
;
A
#
# COMPACT_ATOMS: atom_id res chain seq x y z
N MET A 1 -2.19 32.10 19.15
CA MET A 1 -3.15 32.47 18.08
C MET A 1 -2.84 31.75 16.76
N THR A 2 -2.53 30.44 16.77
CA THR A 2 -2.12 29.66 15.58
C THR A 2 -3.06 28.49 15.25
N THR A 3 -4.11 28.27 16.05
CA THR A 3 -4.99 27.09 15.99
C THR A 3 -6.07 27.17 14.89
N SER A 4 -6.42 28.37 14.41
CA SER A 4 -7.54 28.58 13.48
C SER A 4 -7.21 28.24 12.03
N ALA A 5 -6.01 28.57 11.53
CA ALA A 5 -5.66 28.35 10.12
C ALA A 5 -5.44 26.86 9.76
N SER A 6 -4.87 26.07 10.68
CA SER A 6 -4.64 24.62 10.48
C SER A 6 -5.96 23.83 10.46
N THR A 7 -6.91 24.21 11.30
CA THR A 7 -8.24 23.58 11.39
C THR A 7 -9.06 23.84 10.11
N ILE A 8 -9.09 25.09 9.61
CA ILE A 8 -9.79 25.46 8.36
C ILE A 8 -9.20 24.72 7.14
N THR A 9 -7.88 24.58 7.07
CA THR A 9 -7.21 23.88 5.95
C THR A 9 -7.52 22.38 5.93
N THR A 10 -7.68 21.78 7.11
CA THR A 10 -7.98 20.37 7.31
C THR A 10 -9.43 20.06 6.94
N ASP A 11 -10.36 20.92 7.37
CA ASP A 11 -11.78 20.80 7.08
C ASP A 11 -12.08 20.86 5.57
N HIS A 12 -11.43 21.80 4.86
CA HIS A 12 -11.56 21.89 3.41
C HIS A 12 -10.97 20.68 2.66
N LYS A 13 -9.89 20.06 3.17
CA LYS A 13 -9.36 18.81 2.61
C LYS A 13 -10.32 17.63 2.82
N HIS A 14 -10.92 17.51 4.00
CA HIS A 14 -11.92 16.48 4.29
C HIS A 14 -13.16 16.66 3.41
N GLN A 15 -13.68 17.88 3.29
CA GLN A 15 -14.84 18.17 2.44
C GLN A 15 -14.57 17.79 0.99
N LYS A 16 -13.38 18.12 0.46
CA LYS A 16 -12.97 17.70 -0.89
C LYS A 16 -12.90 16.18 -1.03
N ALA A 17 -12.38 15.46 -0.03
CA ALA A 17 -12.30 14.01 -0.07
C ALA A 17 -13.70 13.35 -0.04
N LEU A 18 -14.61 13.85 0.79
CA LEU A 18 -15.99 13.37 0.85
C LEU A 18 -16.74 13.65 -0.45
N GLN A 19 -16.63 14.87 -0.98
CA GLN A 19 -17.22 15.22 -2.28
C GLN A 19 -16.69 14.33 -3.40
N PHE A 20 -15.37 14.06 -3.41
CA PHE A 20 -14.78 13.16 -4.39
C PHE A 20 -15.36 11.73 -4.28
N ILE A 21 -15.53 11.20 -3.07
CA ILE A 21 -16.16 9.88 -2.87
C ILE A 21 -17.60 9.90 -3.41
N GLU A 22 -18.38 10.91 -3.08
CA GLU A 22 -19.77 11.05 -3.54
C GLU A 22 -19.85 11.14 -5.07
N ASP A 23 -19.01 11.97 -5.69
CA ASP A 23 -19.00 12.17 -7.14
C ASP A 23 -18.62 10.88 -7.89
N VAL A 24 -17.58 10.17 -7.41
CA VAL A 24 -17.08 8.95 -8.06
C VAL A 24 -18.07 7.79 -7.88
N THR A 25 -18.70 7.68 -6.71
CA THR A 25 -19.67 6.60 -6.44
C THR A 25 -21.00 6.83 -7.15
N THR A 26 -21.48 8.09 -7.22
CA THR A 26 -22.68 8.47 -7.97
C THR A 26 -22.52 8.24 -9.47
N ASN A 27 -21.34 8.56 -10.03
CA ASN A 27 -21.09 8.52 -11.47
C ASN A 27 -20.23 7.30 -11.91
N ALA A 28 -20.28 6.20 -11.16
CA ALA A 28 -19.36 5.08 -11.30
C ALA A 28 -19.22 4.52 -12.74
N ASP A 29 -20.31 4.37 -13.50
CA ASP A 29 -20.24 3.88 -14.90
C ASP A 29 -19.50 4.85 -15.82
N GLN A 30 -19.70 6.16 -15.65
CA GLN A 30 -19.01 7.18 -16.44
C GLN A 30 -17.52 7.23 -16.09
N VAL A 31 -17.20 7.20 -14.79
CA VAL A 31 -15.82 7.15 -14.31
C VAL A 31 -15.10 5.91 -14.84
N GLN A 32 -15.72 4.72 -14.73
CA GLN A 32 -15.13 3.48 -15.24
C GLN A 32 -14.91 3.50 -16.77
N LYS A 33 -15.83 4.10 -17.55
CA LYS A 33 -15.66 4.28 -19.00
C LYS A 33 -14.48 5.21 -19.30
N LYS A 34 -14.36 6.33 -18.59
CA LYS A 34 -13.27 7.29 -18.75
C LYS A 34 -11.92 6.65 -18.41
N VAL A 35 -11.83 5.98 -17.26
CA VAL A 35 -10.63 5.26 -16.82
C VAL A 35 -10.21 4.21 -17.84
N LEU A 36 -11.14 3.38 -18.34
CA LEU A 36 -10.82 2.42 -19.39
C LEU A 36 -10.28 3.10 -20.65
N SER A 37 -10.93 4.18 -21.10
CA SER A 37 -10.47 4.91 -22.29
C SER A 37 -9.06 5.47 -22.10
N GLU A 38 -8.76 6.05 -20.94
CA GLU A 38 -7.44 6.60 -20.62
C GLU A 38 -6.37 5.51 -20.58
N ILE A 39 -6.64 4.37 -19.91
CA ILE A 39 -5.72 3.22 -19.88
C ILE A 39 -5.41 2.73 -21.31
N LEU A 40 -6.44 2.58 -22.15
CA LEU A 40 -6.27 2.09 -23.51
C LEU A 40 -5.56 3.11 -24.41
N SER A 41 -5.86 4.40 -24.26
CA SER A 41 -5.18 5.48 -24.97
C SER A 41 -3.69 5.54 -24.62
N CYS A 42 -3.34 5.50 -23.32
CA CYS A 42 -1.95 5.55 -22.88
C CYS A 42 -1.16 4.33 -23.34
N ASN A 43 -1.80 3.16 -23.43
CA ASN A 43 -1.14 1.90 -23.75
C ASN A 43 -1.40 1.41 -25.19
N ALA A 44 -1.91 2.26 -26.09
CA ALA A 44 -2.37 1.85 -27.42
C ALA A 44 -1.33 1.08 -28.25
N HIS A 45 -0.04 1.33 -28.00
CA HIS A 45 1.09 0.76 -28.75
C HIS A 45 1.86 -0.33 -28.01
N VAL A 46 1.35 -0.82 -26.86
CA VAL A 46 2.03 -1.89 -26.13
C VAL A 46 1.85 -3.24 -26.83
N GLU A 47 2.87 -4.10 -26.76
CA GLU A 47 2.91 -5.42 -27.41
C GLU A 47 1.65 -6.23 -27.11
N TYR A 48 1.20 -6.24 -25.86
CA TYR A 48 0.04 -7.04 -25.44
C TYR A 48 -1.27 -6.61 -26.11
N LEU A 49 -1.57 -5.32 -26.19
CA LEU A 49 -2.81 -4.84 -26.82
C LEU A 49 -2.76 -4.99 -28.34
N GLN A 50 -1.59 -4.81 -28.95
CA GLN A 50 -1.38 -5.05 -30.38
C GLN A 50 -1.56 -6.52 -30.73
N ARG A 51 -1.02 -7.44 -29.91
CA ARG A 51 -1.15 -8.88 -30.13
C ARG A 51 -2.60 -9.36 -30.12
N HIS A 52 -3.45 -8.71 -29.34
CA HIS A 52 -4.89 -9.00 -29.31
C HIS A 52 -5.68 -8.24 -30.39
N GLY A 53 -5.06 -7.38 -31.19
CA GLY A 53 -5.74 -6.66 -32.28
C GLY A 53 -6.71 -5.59 -31.77
N LEU A 54 -6.38 -4.94 -30.66
CA LEU A 54 -7.22 -3.84 -30.16
C LEU A 54 -7.08 -2.58 -31.05
N ASP A 55 -5.96 -2.43 -31.75
CA ASP A 55 -5.70 -1.43 -32.80
C ASP A 55 -5.99 0.01 -32.37
N GLY A 56 -5.60 0.36 -31.13
CA GLY A 56 -5.80 1.70 -30.57
C GLY A 56 -7.26 2.03 -30.22
N ARG A 57 -8.20 1.09 -30.33
CA ARG A 57 -9.60 1.29 -29.95
C ARG A 57 -9.74 1.37 -28.43
N THR A 58 -10.48 2.37 -27.96
CA THR A 58 -10.63 2.69 -26.54
C THR A 58 -12.04 2.40 -26.00
N ASP A 59 -12.96 1.96 -26.86
CA ASP A 59 -14.35 1.78 -26.48
C ASP A 59 -14.59 0.46 -25.73
N ARG A 60 -15.47 0.53 -24.72
CA ARG A 60 -15.80 -0.61 -23.84
C ARG A 60 -16.34 -1.83 -24.59
N LYS A 61 -17.09 -1.63 -25.68
CA LYS A 61 -17.73 -2.75 -26.40
C LYS A 61 -16.68 -3.56 -27.14
N THR A 62 -15.78 -2.87 -27.85
CA THR A 62 -14.68 -3.51 -28.57
C THR A 62 -13.70 -4.16 -27.60
N PHE A 63 -13.31 -3.47 -26.53
CA PHE A 63 -12.43 -4.04 -25.50
C PHE A 63 -12.96 -5.38 -24.98
N LYS A 64 -14.24 -5.45 -24.60
CA LYS A 64 -14.87 -6.69 -24.11
C LYS A 64 -14.95 -7.81 -25.15
N LYS A 65 -15.04 -7.46 -26.43
CA LYS A 65 -15.12 -8.43 -27.53
C LYS A 65 -13.74 -8.99 -27.90
N VAL A 66 -12.71 -8.16 -27.80
CA VAL A 66 -11.36 -8.44 -28.30
C VAL A 66 -10.45 -8.99 -27.22
N MET A 67 -10.51 -8.43 -26.01
CA MET A 67 -9.60 -8.81 -24.92
C MET A 67 -10.13 -10.02 -24.14
N PRO A 68 -9.33 -11.09 -23.99
CA PRO A 68 -9.74 -12.24 -23.19
C PRO A 68 -9.67 -11.92 -21.70
N VAL A 69 -10.48 -12.63 -20.92
CA VAL A 69 -10.28 -12.73 -19.47
C VAL A 69 -9.12 -13.69 -19.21
N ILE A 70 -8.11 -13.22 -18.47
CA ILE A 70 -6.83 -13.90 -18.30
C ILE A 70 -6.50 -14.20 -16.83
N THR A 71 -5.57 -15.12 -16.63
CA THR A 71 -4.95 -15.47 -15.35
C THR A 71 -3.49 -15.02 -15.29
N TYR A 72 -2.83 -15.23 -14.15
CA TYR A 72 -1.41 -14.93 -14.01
C TYR A 72 -0.53 -15.73 -14.98
N GLU A 73 -0.87 -16.99 -15.24
CA GLU A 73 -0.04 -17.86 -16.09
C GLU A 73 -0.01 -17.36 -17.55
N ASP A 74 -1.08 -16.71 -18.02
CA ASP A 74 -1.13 -16.09 -19.35
C ASP A 74 -0.20 -14.87 -19.48
N LEU A 75 -0.01 -14.13 -18.38
CA LEU A 75 0.89 -12.96 -18.33
C LEU A 75 2.33 -13.32 -17.97
N ARG A 76 2.56 -14.51 -17.41
CA ARG A 76 3.86 -14.93 -16.90
C ARG A 76 5.01 -14.76 -17.91
N PRO A 77 4.88 -15.10 -19.21
CA PRO A 77 5.97 -14.89 -20.16
C PRO A 77 6.38 -13.41 -20.32
N TYR A 78 5.41 -12.50 -20.33
CA TYR A 78 5.66 -11.06 -20.40
C TYR A 78 6.31 -10.55 -19.11
N ILE A 79 5.81 -10.98 -17.96
CA ILE A 79 6.36 -10.61 -16.64
C ILE A 79 7.80 -11.11 -16.51
N THR A 80 8.11 -12.33 -16.97
CA THR A 80 9.47 -12.87 -16.93
C THR A 80 10.42 -12.05 -17.82
N ARG A 81 9.98 -11.60 -19.00
CA ARG A 81 10.78 -10.70 -19.85
C ARG A 81 11.11 -9.38 -19.15
N ILE A 82 10.08 -8.74 -18.56
CA ILE A 82 10.24 -7.50 -17.80
C ILE A 82 11.21 -7.71 -16.62
N ALA A 83 11.04 -8.79 -15.87
CA ALA A 83 11.90 -9.13 -14.73
C ALA A 83 13.36 -9.40 -15.13
N ASN A 84 13.59 -9.88 -16.35
CA ASN A 84 14.92 -10.09 -16.93
C ASN A 84 15.52 -8.81 -17.55
N GLY A 85 14.85 -7.66 -17.43
CA GLY A 85 15.35 -6.35 -17.87
C GLY A 85 14.85 -5.88 -19.23
N ASP A 86 13.85 -6.53 -19.83
CA ASP A 86 13.22 -6.01 -21.06
C ASP A 86 12.41 -4.73 -20.75
N THR A 87 12.89 -3.59 -21.26
CA THR A 87 12.27 -2.26 -21.07
C THR A 87 11.34 -1.86 -22.21
N SER A 88 11.09 -2.76 -23.17
CA SER A 88 10.15 -2.53 -24.26
C SER A 88 8.72 -2.32 -23.71
N PRO A 89 7.84 -1.59 -24.44
CA PRO A 89 6.46 -1.36 -24.02
C PRO A 89 5.63 -2.65 -24.16
N ILE A 90 5.81 -3.61 -23.25
CA ILE A 90 5.17 -4.93 -23.33
C ILE A 90 3.73 -4.87 -22.82
N LEU A 91 3.56 -4.44 -21.56
CA LEU A 91 2.25 -4.35 -20.88
C LEU A 91 1.83 -2.89 -20.66
N CYS A 92 2.81 -2.01 -20.42
CA CYS A 92 2.61 -0.59 -20.13
C CYS A 92 3.49 0.24 -21.06
N ALA A 93 3.01 1.42 -21.46
CA ALA A 93 3.81 2.37 -22.24
C ALA A 93 4.94 2.98 -21.41
N GLN A 94 4.75 3.09 -20.09
CA GLN A 94 5.78 3.52 -19.16
C GLN A 94 6.60 2.32 -18.66
N PRO A 95 7.93 2.46 -18.52
CA PRO A 95 8.79 1.40 -17.99
C PRO A 95 8.37 0.99 -16.58
N ILE A 96 8.38 -0.32 -16.33
CA ILE A 96 8.08 -0.88 -15.01
C ILE A 96 9.38 -0.87 -14.19
N SER A 97 9.43 -0.06 -13.13
CA SER A 97 10.60 0.10 -12.26
C SER A 97 10.69 -0.95 -11.15
N GLU A 98 9.54 -1.40 -10.63
CA GLU A 98 9.48 -2.29 -9.49
C GLU A 98 8.39 -3.35 -9.69
N LEU A 99 8.64 -4.57 -9.18
CA LEU A 99 7.66 -5.66 -9.18
C LEU A 99 7.24 -5.98 -7.75
N PHE A 100 5.95 -5.82 -7.47
CA PHE A 100 5.40 -6.19 -6.17
C PHE A 100 5.24 -7.72 -6.07
N VAL A 101 6.11 -8.34 -5.28
CA VAL A 101 6.07 -9.78 -5.07
C VAL A 101 4.99 -10.13 -4.07
N ARG A 102 3.95 -10.81 -4.56
CA ARG A 102 2.93 -11.41 -3.71
C ARG A 102 3.40 -12.78 -3.26
N SER A 103 3.97 -12.87 -2.06
CA SER A 103 4.34 -14.16 -1.47
C SER A 103 3.08 -15.04 -1.31
N LYS A 104 3.11 -16.24 -1.90
CA LYS A 104 2.09 -17.27 -1.70
C LYS A 104 2.47 -18.06 -0.46
N ALA A 105 1.87 -17.75 0.68
CA ALA A 105 1.96 -18.60 1.87
C ALA A 105 0.69 -19.46 1.95
N LYS A 106 0.83 -20.77 2.21
CA LYS A 106 -0.30 -21.60 2.61
C LYS A 106 -0.38 -21.59 4.13
N THR A 107 -1.55 -21.33 4.68
CA THR A 107 -1.80 -21.57 6.11
C THR A 107 -1.69 -23.07 6.40
N PRO A 108 -1.46 -23.47 7.66
CA PRO A 108 -1.52 -24.89 8.05
C PRO A 108 -2.83 -25.59 7.65
N GLY A 109 -3.93 -24.84 7.49
CA GLY A 109 -5.22 -25.32 7.00
C GLY A 109 -5.38 -25.32 5.47
N GLY A 110 -4.32 -25.10 4.69
CA GLY A 110 -4.33 -25.16 3.23
C GLY A 110 -4.84 -23.89 2.52
N LEU A 111 -5.24 -22.85 3.25
CA LEU A 111 -5.71 -21.59 2.67
C LEU A 111 -4.54 -20.74 2.17
N VAL A 112 -4.70 -20.09 1.02
CA VAL A 112 -3.65 -19.23 0.45
C VAL A 112 -3.74 -17.84 1.10
N ALA A 113 -2.82 -17.52 2.00
CA ALA A 113 -2.61 -16.19 2.56
C ALA A 113 -1.74 -15.35 1.62
N ARG A 114 -2.07 -14.07 1.44
CA ARG A 114 -1.33 -13.16 0.55
C ARG A 114 -1.11 -11.80 1.24
N SER A 115 0.14 -11.37 1.40
CA SER A 115 0.50 -10.04 1.97
C SER A 115 0.55 -8.96 0.87
N ALA A 116 0.23 -7.71 1.23
CA ALA A 116 0.15 -6.56 0.31
C ALA A 116 0.88 -5.30 0.82
N LEU A 117 1.75 -5.42 1.82
CA LEU A 117 1.96 -4.31 2.76
C LEU A 117 3.14 -3.35 2.47
N THR A 118 4.24 -3.83 1.87
CA THR A 118 5.53 -3.13 1.98
C THR A 118 5.63 -1.82 1.20
N ALA A 119 5.03 -1.73 0.00
CA ALA A 119 5.14 -0.55 -0.85
C ALA A 119 4.32 0.65 -0.33
N HIS A 120 3.13 0.36 0.21
CA HIS A 120 2.19 1.38 0.67
C HIS A 120 2.73 2.20 1.86
N LEU A 121 3.65 1.64 2.64
CA LEU A 121 4.28 2.34 3.77
C LEU A 121 5.38 3.31 3.33
N LYS A 122 6.02 3.07 2.18
CA LYS A 122 7.13 3.90 1.66
C LYS A 122 6.65 5.20 1.00
N GLU A 123 5.42 5.21 0.48
CA GLU A 123 4.88 6.34 -0.27
C GLU A 123 4.03 7.32 0.56
N ARG A 124 3.91 7.16 1.89
CA ARG A 124 3.00 8.00 2.68
C ARG A 124 3.50 9.45 2.76
N PRO A 125 2.76 10.43 2.19
CA PRO A 125 3.08 11.83 2.42
C PRO A 125 2.82 12.19 3.89
N HIS A 126 3.79 12.84 4.53
CA HIS A 126 3.64 13.36 5.89
C HIS A 126 2.45 14.34 5.95
N ASN A 127 1.36 13.91 6.57
CA ASN A 127 0.21 14.76 6.88
C ASN A 127 -0.01 14.83 8.40
N ALA A 128 -0.70 15.88 8.86
CA ALA A 128 -0.95 16.12 10.28
C ALA A 128 -1.77 15.01 10.98
N HIS A 129 -2.38 14.09 10.22
CA HIS A 129 -3.13 12.93 10.73
C HIS A 129 -2.31 11.62 10.71
N SER A 130 -1.07 11.68 10.22
CA SER A 130 -0.14 10.55 10.10
C SER A 130 1.01 10.63 11.10
N VAL A 131 0.85 11.42 12.16
CA VAL A 131 1.82 11.45 13.26
C VAL A 131 1.71 10.13 14.02
N ASN A 132 2.57 9.19 13.66
CA ASN A 132 2.68 7.91 14.33
C ASN A 132 3.75 7.98 15.43
N THR A 133 3.61 7.19 16.48
CA THR A 133 4.65 7.11 17.52
C THR A 133 5.91 6.41 17.02
N SER A 134 5.77 5.45 16.09
CA SER A 134 6.89 4.72 15.50
C SER A 134 7.60 5.53 14.41
N PRO A 135 8.89 5.87 14.56
CA PRO A 135 9.70 6.47 13.50
C PRO A 135 9.83 5.54 12.28
N LEU A 136 10.07 6.11 11.09
CA LEU A 136 10.20 5.31 9.86
C LEU A 136 11.35 4.31 9.93
N GLU A 137 12.45 4.68 10.60
CA GLU A 137 13.62 3.83 10.81
C GLU A 137 13.25 2.55 11.56
N THR A 138 12.34 2.64 12.53
CA THR A 138 11.85 1.47 13.28
C THR A 138 10.91 0.60 12.45
N ILE A 139 10.11 1.20 11.56
CA ILE A 139 9.19 0.49 10.67
C ILE A 139 9.94 -0.26 9.57
N PHE A 140 11.04 0.32 9.07
CA PHE A 140 11.88 -0.28 8.03
C PHE A 140 13.05 -1.11 8.57
N CYS A 141 13.13 -1.29 9.89
CA CYS A 141 14.15 -2.16 10.49
C CYS A 141 13.96 -3.61 10.00
N GLU A 142 15.02 -4.20 9.47
CA GLU A 142 15.00 -5.56 8.91
C GLU A 142 14.87 -6.64 9.99
N ASP A 143 15.36 -6.36 11.20
CA ASP A 143 15.21 -7.25 12.35
C ASP A 143 13.82 -7.06 12.97
N PRO A 144 12.94 -8.08 12.91
CA PRO A 144 11.58 -7.97 13.42
C PRO A 144 11.51 -7.80 14.94
N TYR A 145 12.49 -8.33 15.69
CA TYR A 145 12.59 -8.14 17.12
C TYR A 145 12.94 -6.68 17.45
N GLN A 146 13.99 -6.14 16.83
CA GLN A 146 14.41 -4.74 17.05
C GLN A 146 13.32 -3.76 16.59
N SER A 147 12.67 -4.04 15.47
CA SER A 147 11.52 -3.28 14.98
C SER A 147 10.39 -3.25 16.02
N MET A 148 9.92 -4.42 16.47
CA MET A 148 8.83 -4.52 17.44
C MET A 148 9.18 -3.83 18.76
N TYR A 149 10.39 -4.06 19.27
CA TYR A 149 10.87 -3.50 20.53
C TYR A 149 10.92 -1.98 20.48
N SER A 150 11.58 -1.42 19.46
CA SER A 150 11.73 0.03 19.30
C SER A 150 10.39 0.73 19.09
N GLN A 151 9.49 0.15 18.27
CA GLN A 151 8.15 0.69 18.05
C GLN A 151 7.30 0.74 19.33
N LEU A 152 7.28 -0.35 20.10
CA LEU A 152 6.55 -0.42 21.38
C LEU A 152 7.12 0.58 22.39
N ARG A 153 8.45 0.73 22.46
CA ARG A 153 9.08 1.72 23.34
C ARG A 153 8.67 3.14 22.97
N CYS A 154 8.72 3.51 21.69
CA CYS A 154 8.27 4.83 21.23
C CYS A 154 6.79 5.08 21.58
N GLY A 155 5.93 4.07 21.41
CA GLY A 155 4.52 4.14 21.82
C GLY A 155 4.34 4.33 23.33
N LEU A 156 5.12 3.63 24.15
CA LEU A 156 5.08 3.75 25.61
C LEU A 156 5.62 5.10 26.12
N CYS A 157 6.70 5.63 25.52
CA CYS A 157 7.24 6.95 25.87
C CYS A 157 6.25 8.08 25.55
N LEU A 158 5.47 7.92 24.49
CA LEU A 158 4.48 8.89 24.03
C LEU A 158 3.05 8.53 24.45
N ASN A 159 2.86 7.64 25.44
CA ASN A 159 1.55 7.04 25.73
C ASN A 159 0.44 8.08 25.98
N THR A 160 0.77 9.23 26.58
CA THR A 160 -0.19 10.30 26.88
C THR A 160 -0.68 11.03 25.64
N GLN A 161 0.00 10.86 24.50
CA GLN A 161 -0.34 11.44 23.20
C GLN A 161 -1.03 10.42 22.27
N VAL A 162 -1.17 9.16 22.69
CA VAL A 162 -1.75 8.09 21.87
C VAL A 162 -3.26 8.11 21.94
N PHE A 163 -3.91 8.48 20.83
CA PHE A 163 -5.37 8.44 20.69
C PHE A 163 -5.89 7.15 20.03
N ARG A 164 -5.03 6.45 19.28
CA ARG A 164 -5.36 5.23 18.52
C ARG A 164 -4.16 4.31 18.45
N VAL A 165 -4.39 3.00 18.54
CA VAL A 165 -3.39 1.95 18.32
C VAL A 165 -3.91 0.98 17.27
N GLY A 166 -3.01 0.42 16.47
CA GLY A 166 -3.40 -0.55 15.45
C GLY A 166 -2.22 -1.08 14.67
N ALA A 167 -2.48 -2.17 13.95
CA ALA A 167 -1.58 -2.76 12.96
C ALA A 167 -2.38 -3.10 11.70
N SER A 168 -1.70 -3.41 10.61
CA SER A 168 -2.37 -3.72 9.34
C SER A 168 -3.15 -5.04 9.37
N LEU A 169 -2.65 -6.05 10.08
CA LEU A 169 -3.37 -7.29 10.35
C LEU A 169 -3.64 -7.43 11.85
N ALA A 170 -4.78 -8.03 12.19
CA ALA A 170 -5.12 -8.33 13.59
C ALA A 170 -4.07 -9.25 14.26
N TYR A 171 -3.48 -10.17 13.49
CA TYR A 171 -2.40 -11.03 13.96
C TYR A 171 -1.16 -10.24 14.40
N ASP A 172 -0.78 -9.20 13.65
CA ASP A 172 0.37 -8.36 13.97
C ASP A 172 0.13 -7.61 15.29
N PHE A 173 -1.11 -7.12 15.48
CA PHE A 173 -1.50 -6.44 16.72
C PHE A 173 -1.47 -7.39 17.93
N ILE A 174 -1.99 -8.61 17.79
CA ILE A 174 -1.93 -9.64 18.84
C ILE A 174 -0.48 -9.99 19.16
N THR A 175 0.36 -10.10 18.14
CA THR A 175 1.79 -10.40 18.30
C THR A 175 2.49 -9.28 19.07
N ALA A 176 2.19 -8.01 18.77
CA ALA A 176 2.72 -6.87 19.51
C ALA A 176 2.28 -6.88 21.00
N ILE A 177 1.01 -7.22 21.29
CA ILE A 177 0.53 -7.35 22.68
C ILE A 177 1.27 -8.48 23.40
N ARG A 178 1.44 -9.64 22.78
CA ARG A 178 2.18 -10.77 23.37
C ARG A 178 3.65 -10.41 23.61
N PHE A 179 4.26 -9.69 22.67
CA PHE A 179 5.62 -9.22 22.81
C PHE A 179 5.76 -8.28 24.02
N LEU A 180 4.82 -7.34 24.19
CA LEU A 180 4.77 -6.47 25.35
C LEU A 180 4.62 -7.27 26.65
N GLN A 181 3.72 -8.27 26.69
CA GLN A 181 3.54 -9.14 27.86
C GLN A 181 4.82 -9.87 28.27
N GLN A 182 5.67 -10.23 27.31
CA GLN A 182 6.93 -10.95 27.56
C GLN A 182 8.10 -10.02 27.94
N HIS A 183 8.13 -8.79 27.42
CA HIS A 183 9.31 -7.91 27.52
C HIS A 183 9.05 -6.60 28.30
N TRP A 184 7.89 -6.44 28.93
CA TRP A 184 7.53 -5.18 29.62
C TRP A 184 8.55 -4.76 30.69
N THR A 185 9.16 -5.70 31.42
CA THR A 185 10.16 -5.39 32.45
C THR A 185 11.39 -4.72 31.86
N LEU A 186 11.87 -5.23 30.72
CA LEU A 186 12.99 -4.68 29.98
C LEU A 186 12.64 -3.29 29.42
N LEU A 187 11.46 -3.16 28.80
CA LEU A 187 10.97 -1.89 28.26
C LEU A 187 10.85 -0.82 29.34
N CYS A 188 10.25 -1.15 30.49
CA CYS A 188 10.14 -0.23 31.62
C CYS A 188 11.50 0.17 32.19
N ASN A 189 12.46 -0.76 32.22
CA ASN A 189 13.81 -0.48 32.66
C ASN A 189 14.51 0.53 31.73
N ASP A 190 14.43 0.31 30.42
CA ASP A 190 15.02 1.19 29.40
C ASP A 190 14.40 2.58 29.38
N ILE A 191 13.09 2.68 29.65
CA ILE A 191 12.40 3.97 29.79
C ILE A 191 12.89 4.70 31.04
N ARG A 192 13.03 3.99 32.17
CA ARG A 192 13.45 4.56 33.45
C ARG A 192 14.91 5.04 33.44
N ILE A 193 15.80 4.28 32.80
CA ILE A 193 17.25 4.59 32.75
C ILE A 193 17.58 5.53 31.58
N GLY A 194 16.73 5.57 30.55
CA GLY A 194 16.96 6.38 29.35
C GLY A 194 17.96 5.76 28.37
N THR A 195 18.37 4.51 28.57
CA THR A 195 19.32 3.77 27.72
C THR A 195 18.60 2.68 26.92
N LEU A 196 19.13 2.35 25.73
CA LEU A 196 18.72 1.17 24.98
C LEU A 196 19.64 0.00 25.38
N ASN A 197 19.06 -1.12 25.80
CA ASN A 197 19.84 -2.35 25.86
C ASN A 197 20.24 -2.77 24.43
N ALA A 198 21.53 -3.10 24.25
CA ALA A 198 22.13 -3.50 22.98
C ALA A 198 21.68 -4.89 22.52
#